data_AF-A0A932GH45-F1
#
_entry.id   AF-A0A932GH45-F1
#
_cell.length_a   1.000
_cell.length_b   1.000
_cell.length_c   1.000
_cell.angle_alpha   90.00
_cell.angle_beta   90.00
_cell.angle_gamma   90.00
#
_symmetry.space_group_name_H-M   'P 1'
#
loop_
_entity.id
_entity.type
_entity.pdbx_description
1 polymer ?
#
loop_
_entity_poly.entity_id
_entity_poly.type
_entity_poly.pdbx_seq_one_letter_code
_entity_poly.pdbx_strand_id
1 'polypeptide(L)'
;MEIGSWKGKSTVILAKGSKQGRREEIYAIDPHKGGPDQEAHGHKDVDSEMEFRNNVRQEQVADQVRPMVMRSDEAATGWSGPVRLLWIDGDHSYEAVRQDFLLWEPFVAPGGVIAFHDTYAWEGPRRVVEEMVLVSRKFAVIGLVDSITAVKKLSGAEPLVLLRSYCLLFARYLYKLGRRHVLPGDLRKLSKAVMKWLSSVG
;
A
#
# COMPACT_ATOMS: atom_id res chain seq x y z
N MET A 1 -10.15 -3.52 1.23
CA MET A 1 -10.09 -2.35 2.12
C MET A 1 -9.07 -1.40 1.53
N GLU A 2 -9.44 -0.14 1.39
CA GLU A 2 -8.60 0.96 0.91
C GLU A 2 -8.65 2.09 1.93
N ILE A 3 -7.48 2.61 2.30
CA ILE A 3 -7.32 3.76 3.17
C ILE A 3 -6.66 4.88 2.37
N GLY A 4 -7.33 6.03 2.27
CA GLY A 4 -6.97 7.11 1.36
C GLY A 4 -7.58 6.86 -0.02
N SER A 5 -8.84 7.26 -0.20
CA SER A 5 -9.56 7.07 -1.47
C SER A 5 -9.62 8.34 -2.31
N TRP A 6 -9.45 9.51 -1.71
CA TRP A 6 -9.45 10.84 -2.33
C TRP A 6 -10.54 10.99 -3.40
N LYS A 7 -10.19 11.09 -4.69
CA LYS A 7 -11.13 11.21 -5.82
C LYS A 7 -11.50 9.87 -6.47
N GLY A 8 -11.03 8.74 -5.94
CA GLY A 8 -11.49 7.39 -6.27
C GLY A 8 -10.74 6.69 -7.40
N LYS A 9 -9.57 7.19 -7.82
CA LYS A 9 -8.82 6.61 -8.95
C LYS A 9 -8.38 5.17 -8.66
N SER A 10 -7.71 4.94 -7.54
CA SER A 10 -7.32 3.61 -7.06
C SER A 10 -8.55 2.76 -6.77
N THR A 11 -9.56 3.33 -6.09
CA THR A 11 -10.83 2.67 -5.79
C THR A 11 -11.48 2.06 -7.01
N VAL A 12 -11.57 2.80 -8.12
CA VAL A 12 -12.15 2.34 -9.38
C VAL A 12 -11.37 1.16 -9.94
N ILE A 13 -10.04 1.22 -9.93
CA ILE A 13 -9.18 0.13 -10.44
C ILE A 13 -9.37 -1.13 -9.59
N LEU A 14 -9.34 -0.98 -8.26
CA LEU A 14 -9.57 -2.07 -7.32
C LEU A 14 -10.97 -2.68 -7.51
N ALA A 15 -12.00 -1.85 -7.69
CA ALA A 15 -13.36 -2.29 -7.89
C ALA A 15 -13.54 -3.04 -9.21
N LYS A 16 -12.96 -2.55 -10.31
CA LYS A 16 -12.96 -3.25 -11.61
C LYS A 16 -12.29 -4.61 -11.51
N GLY A 17 -11.11 -4.68 -10.88
CA GLY A 17 -10.39 -5.93 -10.67
C GLY A 17 -11.19 -6.93 -9.81
N SER A 18 -11.82 -6.43 -8.74
CA SER A 18 -12.66 -7.27 -7.88
C SER A 18 -13.90 -7.79 -8.62
N LYS A 19 -14.61 -6.92 -9.34
CA LYS A 19 -15.79 -7.27 -10.15
C LYS A 19 -15.46 -8.31 -11.22
N GLN A 20 -14.35 -8.13 -11.95
CA GLN A 20 -13.88 -9.09 -12.96
C GLN A 20 -13.52 -10.45 -12.33
N GLY A 21 -12.89 -10.43 -11.15
CA GLY A 21 -12.55 -11.64 -10.41
C GLY A 21 -13.72 -12.30 -9.67
N ARG A 22 -14.92 -11.71 -9.71
CA ARG A 22 -16.08 -12.08 -8.87
C ARG A 22 -15.68 -12.17 -7.39
N ARG A 23 -15.07 -11.09 -6.89
CA ARG A 23 -14.52 -10.94 -5.54
C ARG A 23 -15.28 -9.92 -4.71
N GLU A 24 -14.79 -9.70 -3.50
CA GLU A 24 -15.42 -8.92 -2.44
C GLU A 24 -15.51 -7.42 -2.75
N GLU A 25 -16.44 -6.73 -2.12
CA GLU A 25 -16.63 -5.28 -2.26
C GLU A 25 -15.41 -4.49 -1.78
N ILE A 26 -15.20 -3.31 -2.37
CA ILE A 26 -14.16 -2.37 -1.96
C ILE A 26 -14.75 -1.40 -0.95
N TYR A 27 -14.35 -1.57 0.30
CA TYR A 27 -14.55 -0.57 1.35
C TYR A 27 -13.45 0.48 1.22
N ALA A 28 -13.84 1.72 0.92
CA ALA A 28 -12.96 2.83 0.62
C ALA A 28 -13.10 3.89 1.72
N ILE A 29 -12.07 4.05 2.53
CA ILE A 29 -12.05 4.93 3.71
C ILE A 29 -11.33 6.22 3.37
N ASP A 30 -12.01 7.35 3.56
CA ASP A 30 -11.42 8.67 3.46
C ASP A 30 -12.31 9.70 4.17
N PRO A 31 -11.78 10.60 5.02
CA PRO A 31 -12.54 11.72 5.55
C PRO A 31 -13.02 12.71 4.46
N HIS A 32 -12.38 12.69 3.30
CA HIS A 32 -12.52 13.59 2.15
C HIS A 32 -12.28 15.07 2.44
N LYS A 33 -11.85 15.43 3.66
CA LYS A 33 -11.68 16.80 4.17
C LYS A 33 -10.23 17.31 4.16
N GLY A 34 -9.34 16.56 3.53
CA GLY A 34 -7.90 16.81 3.62
C GLY A 34 -7.28 16.45 4.97
N GLY A 35 -5.98 16.70 5.09
CA GLY A 35 -5.20 16.40 6.28
C GLY A 35 -3.88 17.17 6.29
N PRO A 36 -3.11 17.08 7.40
CA PRO A 36 -1.88 17.85 7.57
C PRO A 36 -0.88 17.67 6.43
N ASP A 37 -0.72 16.44 5.91
CA ASP A 37 0.13 16.16 4.76
C ASP A 37 -0.36 16.88 3.50
N GLN A 38 -1.66 16.84 3.21
CA GLN A 38 -2.23 17.50 2.03
C GLN A 38 -2.10 19.03 2.11
N GLU A 39 -2.36 19.62 3.28
CA GLU A 39 -2.17 21.05 3.52
C GLU A 39 -0.71 21.48 3.34
N ALA A 40 0.24 20.70 3.86
CA ALA A 40 1.67 20.95 3.71
C ALA A 40 2.11 20.93 2.24
N HIS A 41 1.40 20.20 1.39
CA HIS A 41 1.64 20.10 -0.06
C HIS A 41 0.74 21.03 -0.89
N GLY A 42 0.07 22.00 -0.25
CA GLY A 42 -0.67 23.06 -0.93
C GLY A 42 -2.12 22.72 -1.29
N HIS A 43 -2.62 21.56 -0.85
CA HIS A 43 -4.01 21.18 -0.98
C HIS A 43 -4.79 21.66 0.26
N LYS A 44 -5.24 22.91 0.22
CA LYS A 44 -6.10 23.51 1.26
C LYS A 44 -7.57 23.28 0.93
N ASP A 45 -8.39 23.20 1.98
CA ASP A 45 -9.86 23.09 1.87
C ASP A 45 -10.34 21.96 0.95
N VAL A 46 -9.65 20.81 1.03
CA VAL A 46 -9.98 19.64 0.20
C VAL A 46 -11.37 19.15 0.59
N ASP A 47 -12.29 19.14 -0.37
CA ASP A 47 -13.52 18.35 -0.34
C ASP A 47 -13.54 17.47 -1.59
N SER A 48 -13.32 16.17 -1.41
CA SER A 48 -13.22 15.21 -2.52
C SER A 48 -14.39 14.23 -2.58
N GLU A 49 -15.36 14.28 -1.65
CA GLU A 49 -16.39 13.26 -1.54
C GLU A 49 -17.31 13.25 -2.77
N MET A 50 -17.74 14.44 -3.21
CA MET A 50 -18.64 14.56 -4.35
C MET A 50 -17.97 14.05 -5.63
N GLU A 51 -16.72 14.43 -5.87
CA GLU A 51 -15.94 13.96 -7.02
C GLU A 51 -15.70 12.46 -6.96
N PHE A 52 -15.34 11.92 -5.80
CA PHE A 52 -15.21 10.48 -5.57
C PHE A 52 -16.47 9.72 -5.96
N ARG A 53 -17.63 10.13 -5.43
CA ARG A 53 -18.92 9.48 -5.72
C ARG A 53 -19.27 9.58 -7.21
N ASN A 54 -18.99 10.71 -7.84
CA ASN A 54 -19.23 10.90 -9.27
C ASN A 54 -18.34 10.00 -10.12
N ASN A 55 -17.04 9.92 -9.82
CA ASN A 55 -16.09 9.07 -10.55
C ASN A 55 -16.46 7.59 -10.42
N VAL A 56 -16.79 7.11 -9.21
CA VAL A 56 -17.24 5.71 -8.98
C VAL A 56 -18.51 5.40 -9.79
N ARG A 57 -19.46 6.33 -9.87
CA ARG A 57 -20.70 6.15 -10.66
C ARG A 57 -20.41 6.16 -12.16
N GLN A 58 -19.64 7.13 -12.66
CA GLN A 58 -19.28 7.25 -14.07
C GLN A 58 -18.55 6.01 -14.58
N GLU A 59 -17.72 5.41 -13.73
CA GLU A 59 -16.97 4.19 -14.01
C GLU A 59 -17.77 2.90 -13.81
N GLN A 60 -19.06 3.00 -13.47
CA GLN A 60 -20.02 1.89 -13.37
C GLN A 60 -19.60 0.78 -12.39
N VAL A 61 -18.98 1.19 -11.28
CA VAL A 61 -18.52 0.30 -10.20
C VAL A 61 -19.15 0.62 -8.85
N ALA A 62 -20.18 1.48 -8.81
CA ALA A 62 -20.84 1.87 -7.57
C ALA A 62 -21.48 0.69 -6.80
N ASP A 63 -21.89 -0.37 -7.51
CA ASP A 63 -22.39 -1.61 -6.92
C ASP A 63 -21.31 -2.35 -6.12
N GLN A 64 -20.05 -2.23 -6.53
CA GLN A 64 -18.87 -2.90 -5.96
C GLN A 64 -18.16 -2.08 -4.86
N VAL A 65 -18.54 -0.82 -4.65
CA VAL A 65 -17.85 0.10 -3.73
C VAL A 65 -18.74 0.45 -2.54
N ARG A 66 -18.14 0.48 -1.35
CA ARG A 66 -18.76 0.90 -0.08
C ARG A 66 -17.94 2.05 0.50
N PRO A 67 -18.34 3.32 0.24
CA PRO A 67 -17.64 4.48 0.76
C PRO A 67 -17.80 4.58 2.28
N MET A 68 -16.70 4.79 2.99
CA MET A 68 -16.65 5.04 4.43
C MET A 68 -16.08 6.44 4.66
N VAL A 69 -16.96 7.44 4.69
CA VAL A 69 -16.60 8.85 4.82
C VAL A 69 -16.30 9.18 6.28
N MET A 70 -15.11 8.80 6.72
CA MET A 70 -14.65 8.89 8.10
C MET A 70 -13.15 8.68 8.17
N ARG A 71 -12.56 8.88 9.36
CA ARG A 71 -11.15 8.56 9.57
C ARG A 71 -10.92 7.06 9.65
N SER A 72 -9.70 6.63 9.34
CA SER A 72 -9.27 5.24 9.38
C SER A 72 -9.42 4.59 10.76
N ASP A 73 -9.13 5.34 11.83
CA ASP A 73 -9.27 4.89 13.22
C ASP A 73 -10.72 4.74 13.67
N GLU A 74 -11.58 5.66 13.25
CA GLU A 74 -13.04 5.56 13.45
C GLU A 74 -13.60 4.33 12.74
N ALA A 75 -13.22 4.14 11.46
CA ALA A 75 -13.64 2.99 10.66
C ALA A 75 -13.18 1.65 11.27
N ALA A 76 -11.95 1.58 11.78
CA ALA A 76 -11.41 0.36 12.39
C ALA A 76 -12.17 -0.07 13.64
N THR A 77 -12.71 0.87 14.41
CA THR A 77 -13.46 0.60 15.66
C THR A 77 -14.75 -0.20 15.39
N GLY A 78 -15.40 0.05 14.25
CA GLY A 78 -16.64 -0.65 13.86
C GLY A 78 -16.41 -1.89 13.00
N TRP A 79 -15.17 -2.23 12.66
CA TRP A 79 -14.86 -3.28 11.71
C TRP A 79 -14.61 -4.64 12.40
N SER A 80 -15.17 -5.71 11.83
CA SER A 80 -15.00 -7.08 12.33
C SER A 80 -14.74 -8.13 11.25
N GLY A 81 -14.81 -7.74 9.97
CA GLY A 81 -14.69 -8.67 8.85
C GLY A 81 -13.24 -8.97 8.45
N PRO A 82 -12.95 -10.13 7.85
CA PRO A 82 -11.63 -10.40 7.29
C PRO A 82 -11.37 -9.53 6.05
N VAL A 83 -10.14 -9.07 5.92
CA VAL A 83 -9.66 -8.28 4.78
C VAL A 83 -8.71 -9.14 3.94
N ARG A 84 -9.02 -9.32 2.65
CA ARG A 84 -8.14 -10.04 1.71
C ARG A 84 -7.08 -9.16 1.05
N LEU A 85 -7.39 -7.88 0.88
CA LEU A 85 -6.48 -6.85 0.38
C LEU A 85 -6.66 -5.58 1.21
N LEU A 86 -5.57 -5.13 1.80
CA LEU A 86 -5.43 -3.83 2.45
C LEU A 86 -4.55 -2.94 1.58
N TRP A 87 -5.12 -1.86 1.06
CA TRP A 87 -4.41 -0.82 0.31
C TRP A 87 -4.25 0.42 1.17
N ILE A 88 -3.01 0.86 1.40
CA ILE A 88 -2.66 2.01 2.24
C ILE A 88 -2.03 3.09 1.36
N ASP A 89 -2.75 4.20 1.20
CA ASP A 89 -2.40 5.36 0.37
C ASP A 89 -3.04 6.65 0.93
N GLY A 90 -3.05 6.76 2.27
CA GLY A 90 -3.59 7.90 3.00
C GLY A 90 -2.56 9.03 3.19
N ASP A 91 -2.44 9.50 4.43
CA ASP A 91 -1.47 10.53 4.82
C ASP A 91 -0.04 9.96 4.82
N HIS A 92 0.92 10.70 4.25
CA HIS A 92 2.29 10.22 4.06
C HIS A 92 3.24 10.45 5.25
N SER A 93 2.75 10.96 6.38
CA SER A 93 3.51 10.99 7.63
C SER A 93 3.75 9.57 8.15
N TYR A 94 4.90 9.36 8.82
CA TYR A 94 5.23 8.04 9.36
C TYR A 94 4.20 7.58 10.39
N GLU A 95 3.75 8.50 11.24
CA GLU A 95 2.80 8.26 12.32
C GLU A 95 1.45 7.80 11.78
N ALA A 96 0.93 8.45 10.73
CA ALA A 96 -0.36 8.10 10.12
C ALA A 96 -0.30 6.73 9.43
N VAL A 97 0.68 6.49 8.56
CA VAL A 97 0.82 5.18 7.89
C VAL A 97 1.03 4.06 8.91
N ARG A 98 1.80 4.33 9.97
CA ARG A 98 2.03 3.35 11.05
C ARG A 98 0.74 3.05 11.79
N GLN A 99 -0.07 4.07 12.09
CA GLN A 99 -1.38 3.89 12.73
C GLN A 99 -2.29 3.05 11.84
N ASP A 100 -2.42 3.39 10.56
CA ASP A 100 -3.23 2.65 9.60
C ASP A 100 -2.80 1.19 9.50
N PHE A 101 -1.49 0.95 9.37
CA PHE A 101 -0.96 -0.41 9.33
C PHE A 101 -1.31 -1.18 10.61
N LEU A 102 -1.06 -0.62 11.80
CA LEU A 102 -1.29 -1.31 13.07
C LEU A 102 -2.76 -1.58 13.35
N LEU A 103 -3.66 -0.66 12.96
CA LEU A 103 -5.10 -0.84 13.14
C LEU A 103 -5.68 -1.88 12.19
N TRP A 104 -5.20 -1.92 10.94
CA TRP A 104 -5.84 -2.73 9.90
C TRP A 104 -5.16 -4.07 9.61
N GLU A 105 -3.87 -4.21 9.89
CA GLU A 105 -3.14 -5.48 9.72
C GLU A 105 -3.80 -6.67 10.44
N PRO A 106 -4.33 -6.54 11.68
CA PRO A 106 -4.99 -7.65 12.36
C PRO A 106 -6.18 -8.22 11.59
N PHE A 107 -6.94 -7.37 10.86
CA PHE A 107 -8.07 -7.80 10.05
C PHE A 107 -7.66 -8.49 8.75
N VAL A 108 -6.41 -8.32 8.31
CA VAL A 108 -5.92 -8.98 7.09
C VAL A 108 -5.84 -10.49 7.35
N ALA A 109 -6.57 -11.26 6.55
CA ALA A 109 -6.61 -12.71 6.67
C ALA A 109 -5.22 -13.33 6.38
N PRO A 110 -4.89 -14.49 6.97
CA PRO A 110 -3.73 -15.27 6.52
C PRO A 110 -3.78 -15.51 5.00
N GLY A 111 -2.69 -15.24 4.30
CA GLY A 111 -2.62 -15.27 2.84
C GLY A 111 -3.15 -14.02 2.13
N GLY A 112 -3.73 -13.06 2.87
CA GLY A 112 -4.13 -11.75 2.36
C GLY A 112 -2.95 -10.87 1.99
N VAL A 113 -3.22 -9.79 1.26
CA VAL A 113 -2.22 -8.85 0.75
C VAL A 113 -2.33 -7.52 1.45
N ILE A 114 -1.19 -6.91 1.74
CA ILE A 114 -1.07 -5.52 2.16
C ILE A 114 -0.22 -4.81 1.11
N ALA A 115 -0.73 -3.72 0.55
CA ALA A 115 -0.05 -2.91 -0.43
C ALA A 115 0.09 -1.48 0.10
N PHE A 116 1.32 -0.97 0.05
CA PHE A 116 1.66 0.39 0.43
C PHE A 116 2.03 1.14 -0.83
N HIS A 117 1.39 2.27 -1.07
CA HIS A 117 1.76 3.17 -2.15
C HIS A 117 2.95 4.06 -1.71
N ASP A 118 3.64 4.64 -2.69
CA ASP A 118 4.59 5.74 -2.45
C ASP A 118 5.81 5.48 -1.56
N THR A 119 6.16 4.20 -1.42
CA THR A 119 7.25 3.71 -0.57
C THR A 119 8.65 4.13 -1.03
N TYR A 120 8.82 4.66 -2.24
CA TYR A 120 10.11 5.16 -2.74
C TYR A 120 10.24 6.68 -2.71
N ALA A 121 9.11 7.39 -2.79
CA ALA A 121 9.09 8.85 -2.88
C ALA A 121 8.91 9.49 -1.50
N TRP A 122 8.21 8.81 -0.58
CA TRP A 122 7.82 9.38 0.71
C TRP A 122 8.45 8.66 1.89
N GLU A 123 8.76 9.42 2.93
CA GLU A 123 9.42 8.88 4.11
C GLU A 123 8.52 7.98 4.95
N GLY A 124 7.26 8.37 5.19
CA GLY A 124 6.35 7.62 6.06
C GLY A 124 6.09 6.19 5.58
N PRO A 125 5.50 5.97 4.39
CA PRO A 125 5.26 4.62 3.87
C PRO A 125 6.53 3.78 3.77
N ARG A 126 7.63 4.39 3.34
CA ARG A 126 8.94 3.74 3.24
C ARG A 126 9.42 3.21 4.59
N ARG A 127 9.35 4.05 5.63
CA ARG A 127 9.80 3.69 6.97
C ARG A 127 8.93 2.61 7.58
N VAL A 128 7.61 2.66 7.43
CA VAL A 128 6.73 1.57 7.90
C VAL A 128 7.09 0.24 7.23
N VAL A 129 7.28 0.25 5.91
CA VAL A 129 7.69 -0.95 5.19
C VAL A 129 9.05 -1.47 5.70
N GLU A 130 10.05 -0.61 5.83
CA GLU A 130 11.41 -1.02 6.21
C GLU A 130 11.52 -1.43 7.69
N GLU A 131 10.86 -0.72 8.60
CA GLU A 131 10.99 -0.90 10.05
C GLU A 131 10.01 -1.92 10.62
N MET A 132 8.88 -2.20 9.95
CA MET A 132 7.83 -3.07 10.50
C MET A 132 7.48 -4.25 9.61
N VAL A 133 7.49 -4.06 8.29
CA VAL A 133 7.04 -5.11 7.36
C VAL A 133 8.19 -6.02 6.97
N LEU A 134 9.29 -5.47 6.48
CA LEU A 134 10.40 -6.25 5.91
C LEU A 134 11.27 -6.94 6.96
N VAL A 135 11.27 -6.47 8.21
CA VAL A 135 11.93 -7.12 9.34
C VAL A 135 11.05 -8.18 10.01
N SER A 136 9.75 -8.18 9.72
CA SER A 136 8.78 -9.08 10.34
C SER A 136 8.71 -10.41 9.61
N ARG A 137 8.65 -11.50 10.38
CA ARG A 137 8.44 -12.85 9.82
C ARG A 137 7.00 -13.12 9.39
N LYS A 138 6.09 -12.18 9.61
CA LYS A 138 4.67 -12.29 9.24
C LYS A 138 4.41 -11.96 7.78
N PHE A 139 5.37 -11.38 7.05
CA PHE A 139 5.12 -10.85 5.70
C PHE A 139 6.16 -11.32 4.69
N ALA A 140 5.69 -11.57 3.48
CA ALA A 140 6.49 -11.89 2.30
C ALA A 140 6.34 -10.79 1.26
N VAL A 141 7.42 -10.22 0.75
CA VAL A 141 7.30 -9.32 -0.41
C VAL A 141 6.90 -10.13 -1.64
N ILE A 142 5.78 -9.77 -2.25
CA ILE A 142 5.26 -10.42 -3.45
C ILE A 142 5.32 -9.52 -4.69
N GLY A 143 5.52 -8.21 -4.52
CA GLY A 143 5.65 -7.29 -5.64
C GLY A 143 6.26 -5.95 -5.25
N LEU A 144 7.09 -5.43 -6.16
CA LEU A 144 7.58 -4.06 -6.16
C LEU A 144 7.30 -3.50 -7.55
N VAL A 145 6.30 -2.62 -7.67
CA VAL A 145 5.86 -2.05 -8.94
C VAL A 145 5.83 -0.53 -8.79
N ASP A 146 6.68 0.17 -9.53
CA ASP A 146 6.90 1.61 -9.39
C ASP A 146 7.09 2.04 -7.92
N SER A 147 6.16 2.82 -7.36
CA SER A 147 6.23 3.28 -5.98
C SER A 147 5.61 2.30 -4.95
N ILE A 148 4.93 1.25 -5.43
CA ILE A 148 4.14 0.32 -4.64
C ILE A 148 5.00 -0.83 -4.09
N THR A 149 4.87 -1.09 -2.80
CA THR A 149 5.34 -2.34 -2.18
C THR A 149 4.16 -3.19 -1.75
N ALA A 150 4.04 -4.39 -2.32
CA ALA A 150 3.00 -5.37 -1.97
C ALA A 150 3.60 -6.54 -1.20
N VAL A 151 2.98 -6.89 -0.08
CA VAL A 151 3.37 -8.02 0.76
C VAL A 151 2.19 -8.95 1.02
N LYS A 152 2.47 -10.25 1.16
CA LYS A 152 1.50 -11.27 1.57
C LYS A 152 1.67 -11.55 3.06
N LYS A 153 0.58 -11.52 3.82
CA LYS A 153 0.55 -11.97 5.21
C LYS A 153 0.65 -13.49 5.26
N LEU A 154 1.62 -14.00 5.99
CA LEU A 154 1.91 -15.43 6.08
C LEU A 154 1.07 -16.09 7.17
N SER A 155 0.70 -17.35 6.94
CA SER A 155 0.10 -18.22 7.96
C SER A 155 1.13 -18.83 8.93
N GLY A 156 2.42 -18.69 8.62
CA GLY A 156 3.55 -19.24 9.39
C GLY A 156 4.89 -18.70 8.89
N ALA A 157 5.97 -18.90 9.65
CA ALA A 157 7.29 -18.41 9.28
C ALA A 157 7.98 -19.38 8.30
N GLU A 158 8.26 -18.90 7.08
CA GLU A 158 8.95 -19.66 6.03
C GLU A 158 10.39 -19.13 5.82
N PRO A 159 11.46 -19.89 6.13
CA PRO A 159 12.84 -19.37 6.12
C PRO A 159 13.31 -18.78 4.79
N LEU A 160 12.94 -19.39 3.65
CA LEU A 160 13.30 -18.89 2.31
C LEU A 160 12.62 -17.56 1.98
N VAL A 161 11.41 -17.34 2.51
CA VAL A 161 10.68 -16.09 2.34
C VAL A 161 11.37 -14.96 3.09
N LEU A 162 11.89 -15.23 4.29
CA LEU A 162 12.67 -14.25 5.07
C LEU A 162 13.95 -13.87 4.35
N LEU A 163 14.68 -14.85 3.82
CA LEU A 163 15.89 -14.59 3.03
C LEU A 163 15.59 -13.67 1.84
N ARG A 164 14.49 -13.92 1.12
CA ARG A 164 14.04 -13.06 0.01
C ARG A 164 13.75 -11.63 0.48
N SER A 165 13.07 -11.46 1.62
CA SER A 165 12.81 -10.13 2.21
C SER A 165 14.11 -9.39 2.54
N TYR A 166 15.11 -10.08 3.11
CA TYR A 166 16.44 -9.50 3.36
C TYR A 166 17.19 -9.15 2.07
N CYS A 167 17.15 -9.99 1.05
CA CYS A 167 17.74 -9.68 -0.25
C CYS A 167 17.09 -8.45 -0.90
N LEU A 168 15.78 -8.30 -0.78
CA LEU A 168 15.05 -7.13 -1.30
C LEU A 168 15.35 -5.87 -0.50
N LEU A 169 15.42 -5.95 0.83
CA LEU A 169 15.92 -4.86 1.68
C LEU A 169 17.30 -4.41 1.22
N PHE A 170 18.21 -5.35 1.00
CA PHE A 170 19.57 -5.08 0.55
C PHE A 170 19.60 -4.46 -0.87
N ALA A 171 18.82 -4.99 -1.82
CA ALA A 171 18.71 -4.42 -3.16
C ALA A 171 18.13 -3.00 -3.14
N ARG A 172 17.13 -2.74 -2.30
CA ARG A 172 16.53 -1.42 -2.08
C ARG A 172 17.54 -0.45 -1.45
N TYR A 173 18.34 -0.91 -0.50
CA TYR A 173 19.45 -0.15 0.07
C TYR A 173 20.50 0.22 -1.01
N LEU A 174 20.92 -0.72 -1.84
CA LEU A 174 21.83 -0.45 -2.96
C LEU A 174 21.24 0.55 -3.96
N TYR A 175 19.96 0.43 -4.31
CA TYR A 175 19.29 1.38 -5.18
C TYR A 175 19.33 2.82 -4.60
N LYS A 176 19.08 2.98 -3.29
CA LYS A 176 19.17 4.29 -2.60
C LYS A 176 20.58 4.88 -2.67
N LEU A 177 21.61 4.07 -2.42
CA LEU A 177 23.00 4.50 -2.56
C LEU A 177 23.29 5.02 -3.98
N GLY A 178 22.75 4.36 -5.01
CA GLY A 178 22.88 4.78 -6.40
C GLY A 178 22.15 6.04 -6.82
N ARG A 179 21.11 6.44 -6.06
CA ARG A 179 20.42 7.72 -6.26
C ARG A 179 21.11 8.87 -5.52
N ARG A 180 21.72 8.60 -4.37
CA ARG A 180 22.41 9.62 -3.57
C ARG A 180 23.85 9.86 -4.02
N HIS A 181 24.52 8.85 -4.59
CA HIS A 181 25.90 8.93 -5.12
C HIS A 181 26.01 8.16 -6.45
N VAL A 182 26.96 8.51 -7.32
CA VAL A 182 27.27 7.76 -8.55
C VAL A 182 27.82 6.38 -8.14
N LEU A 183 26.95 5.38 -8.07
CA LEU A 183 27.42 3.98 -8.00
C LEU A 183 28.27 3.68 -9.24
N PRO A 184 29.42 2.99 -9.09
CA PRO A 184 30.16 2.43 -10.21
C PRO A 184 29.20 1.65 -11.13
N GLY A 185 29.36 1.80 -12.45
CA GLY A 185 28.39 1.29 -13.45
C GLY A 185 28.03 -0.18 -13.30
N ASP A 186 28.94 -0.99 -12.76
CA ASP A 186 28.78 -2.43 -12.58
C ASP A 186 27.82 -2.79 -11.44
N LEU A 187 27.79 -2.01 -10.35
CA LEU A 187 26.85 -2.19 -9.24
C LEU A 187 25.41 -1.84 -9.65
N ARG A 188 25.24 -0.88 -10.57
CA ARG A 188 23.92 -0.52 -11.12
C ARG A 188 23.37 -1.59 -12.06
N LYS A 189 24.24 -2.28 -12.81
CA LYS A 189 23.86 -3.44 -13.63
C LYS A 189 23.51 -4.63 -12.75
N LEU A 190 24.29 -4.88 -11.70
CA LEU A 190 24.04 -5.96 -10.73
C LEU A 190 22.72 -5.77 -10.00
N SER A 191 22.42 -4.56 -9.50
CA SER A 191 21.15 -4.31 -8.80
C SER A 191 19.93 -4.48 -9.71
N LYS A 192 20.01 -4.00 -10.96
CA LYS A 192 18.96 -4.24 -11.97
C LYS A 192 18.82 -5.74 -12.32
N ALA A 193 19.94 -6.46 -12.43
CA ALA A 193 19.93 -7.90 -12.71
C ALA A 193 19.33 -8.70 -11.55
N VAL A 194 19.67 -8.37 -10.30
CA VAL A 194 19.08 -8.98 -9.10
C VAL A 194 17.59 -8.67 -9.02
N MET A 195 17.16 -7.43 -9.25
CA MET A 195 15.74 -7.06 -9.27
C MET A 195 14.95 -7.79 -10.37
N LYS A 196 15.54 -7.92 -11.58
CA LYS A 196 14.94 -8.64 -12.70
C LYS A 196 14.89 -10.15 -12.48
N TRP A 197 15.91 -10.72 -11.85
CA TRP A 197 15.93 -12.13 -11.48
C TRP A 197 14.87 -12.42 -10.41
N LEU A 198 14.81 -11.60 -9.36
CA LEU A 198 13.81 -11.71 -8.28
C LEU A 198 12.36 -11.54 -8.76
N SER A 199 12.11 -10.87 -9.88
CA SER A 199 10.80 -10.76 -10.51
C SER A 199 10.46 -11.86 -11.52
N SER A 200 11.47 -12.62 -12.00
CA SER A 200 11.31 -13.68 -13.01
C SER A 200 11.13 -15.09 -12.44
N VAL A 201 11.39 -15.31 -11.15
CA VAL A 201 11.26 -16.61 -10.48
C VAL A 201 9.91 -16.69 -9.74
N GLY A 202 8.85 -16.23 -10.38
CA GLY A 202 7.46 -16.24 -9.87
C GLY A 202 6.67 -17.42 -10.42
#